data_AF-A0AAE4SBE5-F1
#
_entry.id   AF-A0AAE4SBE5-F1
#
_cell.length_a   1.000
_cell.length_b   1.000
_cell.length_c   1.000
_cell.angle_alpha   90.00
_cell.angle_beta   90.00
_cell.angle_gamma   90.00
#
_symmetry.space_group_name_H-M   'P 1'
#
loop_
_entity.id
_entity.type
_entity.pdbx_description
1 polymer ?
#
loop_
_entity_poly.entity_id
_entity_poly.type
_entity_poly.pdbx_seq_one_letter_code
_entity_poly.pdbx_strand_id
1 'polypeptide(L)' 'MKSETKEKIRSIFAEEGITSEITCEQASTLCEKYQIDPFDIGKYCDIEHVKFKHCKLGCFK' A
#
# COMPACT_ATOMS: atom_id res chain seq x y z
N MET A 1 -1.48 10.45 -16.12
CA MET A 1 -1.67 9.09 -15.53
C MET A 1 -2.50 9.27 -14.28
N LYS A 2 -3.58 8.47 -14.14
CA LYS A 2 -4.84 8.85 -13.49
C LYS A 2 -4.74 9.03 -11.97
N SER A 3 -5.29 10.14 -11.49
CA SER A 3 -5.47 10.48 -10.06
C SER A 3 -6.34 9.48 -9.30
N GLU A 4 -7.19 8.69 -9.98
CA GLU A 4 -8.13 7.73 -9.37
C GLU A 4 -7.46 6.63 -8.53
N THR A 5 -6.30 6.11 -8.93
CA THR A 5 -5.67 5.00 -8.20
C THR A 5 -5.13 5.45 -6.85
N LYS A 6 -4.60 6.67 -6.76
CA LYS A 6 -4.14 7.27 -5.49
C LYS A 6 -5.28 7.38 -4.49
N GLU A 7 -6.43 7.89 -4.94
CA GLU A 7 -7.60 8.07 -4.08
C GLU A 7 -8.18 6.73 -3.63
N LYS A 8 -8.19 5.72 -4.51
CA LYS A 8 -8.57 4.35 -4.13
C LYS A 8 -7.65 3.79 -3.05
N ILE A 9 -6.34 3.84 -3.25
CA ILE A 9 -5.36 3.36 -2.27
C ILE A 9 -5.55 4.08 -0.94
N ARG A 10 -5.75 5.40 -0.94
CA ARG A 10 -5.99 6.19 0.28
C ARG A 10 -7.26 5.76 1.01
N SER A 11 -8.37 5.56 0.31
CA SER A 11 -9.64 5.13 0.92
C SER A 11 -9.51 3.74 1.52
N ILE A 12 -8.91 2.82 0.78
CA ILE A 12 -8.66 1.44 1.22
C ILE A 12 -7.76 1.42 2.46
N PHE A 13 -6.71 2.25 2.45
CA PHE A 13 -5.83 2.41 3.59
C PHE A 13 -6.60 2.93 4.81
N ALA A 14 -7.46 3.95 4.63
CA ALA A 14 -8.31 4.46 5.70
C ALA A 14 -9.30 3.40 6.24
N GLU A 15 -9.89 2.58 5.36
CA GLU A 15 -10.78 1.47 5.74
C GLU A 15 -10.05 0.40 6.56
N GLU A 16 -8.82 0.05 6.19
CA GLU A 16 -7.99 -0.91 6.94
C GLU A 16 -7.24 -0.27 8.13
N GLY A 17 -7.43 1.03 8.39
CA GLY A 17 -6.77 1.76 9.48
C GLY A 17 -5.28 2.07 9.25
N ILE A 18 -4.83 1.98 8.02
CA ILE A 18 -3.47 2.28 7.56
C ILE A 18 -3.39 3.79 7.30
N THR A 19 -2.65 4.51 8.15
CA THR A 19 -2.49 5.96 8.02
C THR A 19 -1.22 6.32 7.28
N SER A 20 -0.09 5.88 7.80
CA SER A 20 1.25 6.15 7.24
C SER A 20 2.21 4.98 7.44
N GLU A 21 1.71 3.85 7.95
CA GLU A 21 2.48 2.65 8.21
C GLU A 21 1.69 1.44 7.71
N ILE A 22 2.22 0.72 6.72
CA ILE A 22 1.59 -0.49 6.16
C ILE A 22 2.46 -1.70 6.42
N THR A 23 1.85 -2.86 6.69
CA THR A 23 2.58 -4.12 6.75
C THR A 23 2.63 -4.83 5.40
N CYS A 24 3.64 -5.67 5.16
CA CYS A 24 3.72 -6.42 3.90
C CYS A 24 2.50 -7.34 3.69
N GLU A 25 1.94 -7.87 4.78
CA GLU A 25 0.71 -8.67 4.77
C GLU A 25 -0.48 -7.83 4.32
N GLN A 26 -0.67 -6.63 4.90
CA GLN A 26 -1.70 -5.69 4.47
C GLN A 26 -1.52 -5.29 3.01
N ALA A 27 -0.32 -4.89 2.57
CA ALA A 27 -0.10 -4.52 1.16
C ALA A 27 -0.49 -5.65 0.19
N SER A 28 -0.13 -6.90 0.52
CA SER A 28 -0.50 -8.07 -0.28
C SER A 28 -2.00 -8.34 -0.25
N THR A 29 -2.63 -8.26 0.93
CA THR A 29 -4.09 -8.39 1.07
C THR A 29 -4.81 -7.31 0.27
N LEU A 30 -4.31 -6.08 0.26
CA LEU A 30 -4.91 -5.00 -0.52
C LEU A 30 -4.78 -5.24 -2.03
N CYS A 31 -3.62 -5.69 -2.50
CA CYS A 31 -3.43 -6.10 -3.89
C CYS A 31 -4.43 -7.18 -4.29
N GLU A 32 -4.62 -8.23 -3.48
CA GLU A 32 -5.55 -9.33 -3.79
C GLU A 32 -7.02 -8.91 -3.67
N LYS A 33 -7.39 -8.22 -2.59
CA LYS A 33 -8.77 -7.83 -2.27
C LYS A 33 -9.32 -6.78 -3.22
N TYR A 34 -8.47 -5.83 -3.64
CA TYR A 34 -8.87 -4.71 -4.50
C TYR A 34 -8.31 -4.82 -5.92
N GLN A 35 -7.61 -5.92 -6.25
CA GLN A 35 -6.94 -6.15 -7.53
C GLN A 35 -6.08 -4.95 -7.96
N ILE A 36 -5.39 -4.34 -7.01
CA ILE A 36 -4.49 -3.22 -7.24
C ILE A 36 -3.12 -3.78 -7.57
N ASP A 37 -2.45 -3.16 -8.53
CA ASP A 37 -1.09 -3.56 -8.87
C ASP A 37 -0.13 -3.21 -7.72
N PRO A 38 0.74 -4.13 -7.28
CA PRO A 38 1.74 -3.85 -6.25
C PRO A 38 2.66 -2.69 -6.64
N PHE A 39 2.82 -2.42 -7.94
CA PHE A 39 3.56 -1.25 -8.44
C PHE A 39 2.87 0.07 -8.07
N ASP A 40 1.54 0.15 -8.18
CA ASP A 40 0.77 1.33 -7.80
C ASP A 40 0.79 1.55 -6.28
N ILE A 41 0.71 0.48 -5.47
CA ILE A 41 0.87 0.57 -4.01
C ILE A 41 2.28 1.03 -3.65
N GLY A 42 3.31 0.44 -4.25
CA GLY A 42 4.70 0.84 -4.01
C GLY A 42 4.95 2.30 -4.35
N LYS A 43 4.42 2.77 -5.49
CA LYS A 43 4.50 4.17 -5.92
C LYS A 43 3.73 5.10 -5.00
N TYR A 44 2.54 4.69 -4.53
CA TYR A 44 1.78 5.45 -3.54
C TYR A 44 2.55 5.58 -2.23
N CYS A 45 3.13 4.48 -1.74
CA CYS A 45 3.93 4.48 -0.52
C CYS A 45 5.18 5.37 -0.65
N ASP A 46 5.83 5.39 -1.81
CA ASP A 46 6.96 6.27 -2.11
C ASP A 46 6.56 7.76 -2.06
N ILE A 47 5.43 8.12 -2.69
CA ILE A 47 4.92 9.50 -2.74
C ILE A 47 4.43 9.98 -1.37
N GLU A 48 3.67 9.16 -0.65
CA GLU A 48 3.06 9.52 0.64
C GLU A 48 3.96 9.20 1.83
N HIS A 49 5.22 8.80 1.60
CA HIS A 49 6.18 8.42 2.63
C HIS A 49 5.64 7.40 3.64
N VAL A 50 4.85 6.43 3.15
CA VAL A 50 4.29 5.36 3.97
C VAL A 50 5.42 4.38 4.33
N LYS A 51 5.61 4.12 5.62
CA LYS A 51 6.63 3.19 6.11
C LYS A 51 6.12 1.75 6.09
N PHE A 52 6.93 0.84 5.58
CA PHE A 52 6.66 -0.59 5.73
C PHE A 52 7.06 -1.06 7.13
N LYS A 53 6.09 -1.41 7.98
CA LYS A 53 6.35 -2.10 9.25
C LYS A 53 6.33 -3.60 9.04
N HIS A 54 7.36 -4.29 9.50
CA HIS A 54 7.38 -5.76 9.57
C HIS A 54 7.15 -6.44 8.20
N CYS A 55 8.07 -6.21 7.25
CA CYS A 55 8.12 -7.00 6.03
C CYS A 55 8.63 -8.41 6.38
N LYS A 56 7.71 -9.37 6.62
CA LYS A 56 8.02 -10.79 6.89
C LYS A 56 8.88 -11.45 5.80
N LEU A 57 9.04 -10.79 4.64
CA LEU A 57 9.77 -11.29 3.49
C LEU A 57 11.26 -10.92 3.46
N GLY A 58 11.78 -10.09 4.37
CA GLY A 58 13.18 -9.67 4.28
C GLY A 58 13.51 -8.90 2.98
N CYS A 59 12.50 -8.31 2.32
CA CYS A 59 12.62 -7.53 1.09
C CYS A 59 13.12 -6.09 1.32
N PHE A 60 14.03 -5.91 2.27
CA PHE A 60 14.92 -4.74 2.31
C PHE A 60 16.31 -5.27 2.65
N LYS A 61 17.12 -5.46 1.61
CA LYS A 61 18.58 -5.49 1.72
C LYS A 61 19.13 -4.45 0.78
#